data_AF-A0AAV2GXD5-F1
#
_entry.id   AF-A0AAV2GXD5-F1
#
_cell.length_a   1.000
_cell.length_b   1.000
_cell.length_c   1.000
_cell.angle_alpha   90.00
_cell.angle_beta   90.00
_cell.angle_gamma   90.00
#
_symmetry.space_group_name_H-M   'P 1'
#
loop_
_entity.id
_entity.type
_entity.pdbx_description
1 polymer ?
#
loop_
_entity_poly.entity_id
_entity_poly.type
_entity_poly.pdbx_seq_one_letter_code
_entity_poly.pdbx_strand_id
1 'polypeptide(L)'
;MDFENPTGWTFNLGDSSTNNGWAGDGASQSRDAEVQGNDKSISGYYSDNGGSGQAFNIPNLYSNHLTLIAGDEILVWTADHDPTKTNSFSSPGWYALNGQPDHEGPVNYDLYLGINRVISGGNYNGRVGSGLCRVGIKFLPAV
;
A
#
# COMPACT_ATOMS: atom_id res chain seq x y z
N MET A 1 -9.53 0.43 8.22
CA MET A 1 -9.88 -0.85 7.56
C MET A 1 -10.20 -1.84 8.65
N ASP A 2 -11.31 -2.56 8.53
CA ASP A 2 -11.73 -3.59 9.49
C ASP A 2 -11.64 -4.98 8.87
N PHE A 3 -11.23 -5.97 9.66
CA PHE A 3 -10.98 -7.33 9.19
C PHE A 3 -11.73 -8.39 10.00
N GLU A 4 -12.18 -9.43 9.32
CA GLU A 4 -12.77 -10.65 9.87
C GLU A 4 -12.03 -11.87 9.32
N ASN A 5 -11.28 -12.56 10.16
CA ASN A 5 -10.46 -13.73 9.78
C ASN A 5 -9.65 -13.51 8.47
N PRO A 6 -8.82 -12.45 8.38
CA PRO A 6 -8.09 -12.13 7.17
C PRO A 6 -7.14 -13.25 6.75
N THR A 7 -7.20 -13.63 5.47
CA THR A 7 -6.36 -14.65 4.83
C THR A 7 -5.98 -14.24 3.41
N GLY A 8 -4.75 -14.55 3.00
CA GLY A 8 -4.19 -14.09 1.73
C GLY A 8 -4.17 -12.57 1.63
N TRP A 9 -4.31 -12.05 0.41
CA TRP A 9 -4.30 -10.61 0.13
C TRP A 9 -5.56 -9.92 0.68
N THR A 10 -5.38 -9.04 1.66
CA THR A 10 -6.48 -8.25 2.22
C THR A 10 -6.57 -6.87 1.58
N PHE A 11 -5.45 -6.25 1.25
CA PHE A 11 -5.39 -5.01 0.48
C PHE A 11 -4.04 -4.83 -0.23
N ASN A 12 -4.03 -3.93 -1.20
CA ASN A 12 -2.83 -3.41 -1.86
C ASN A 12 -3.08 -1.96 -2.24
N LEU A 13 -2.32 -1.04 -1.66
CA LEU A 13 -2.41 0.40 -1.88
C LEU A 13 -1.11 0.85 -2.54
N GLY A 14 -1.20 1.44 -3.73
CA GLY A 14 -0.03 1.91 -4.47
C GLY A 14 -0.31 3.14 -5.32
N ASP A 15 0.74 3.79 -5.79
CA ASP A 15 0.68 4.94 -6.70
C ASP A 15 0.97 4.57 -8.16
N SER A 16 0.86 3.28 -8.51
CA SER A 16 0.73 2.82 -9.89
C SER A 16 -0.58 2.06 -10.12
N SER A 17 -1.17 2.28 -11.30
CA SER A 17 -2.36 1.55 -11.73
C SER A 17 -2.10 0.07 -12.03
N THR A 18 -0.84 -0.32 -12.20
CA THR A 18 -0.45 -1.70 -12.51
C THR A 18 0.33 -2.39 -11.39
N ASN A 19 0.43 -1.77 -10.21
CA ASN A 19 0.94 -2.43 -9.02
C ASN A 19 0.25 -3.79 -8.82
N ASN A 20 1.05 -4.82 -8.60
CA ASN A 20 0.57 -6.18 -8.50
C ASN A 20 1.07 -6.90 -7.25
N GLY A 21 1.79 -6.22 -6.35
CA GLY A 21 2.33 -6.79 -5.12
C GLY A 21 3.79 -7.22 -5.23
N TRP A 22 4.50 -7.18 -4.10
CA TRP A 22 5.92 -7.52 -3.95
C TRP A 22 6.91 -6.67 -4.78
N ALA A 23 6.71 -5.35 -4.83
CA ALA A 23 7.40 -4.41 -5.73
C ALA A 23 7.17 -4.71 -7.22
N GLY A 24 6.04 -5.33 -7.54
CA GLY A 24 5.70 -5.67 -8.91
C GLY A 24 4.87 -4.57 -9.55
N ASP A 25 5.33 -4.08 -10.69
CA ASP A 25 4.63 -3.14 -11.56
C ASP A 25 4.65 -3.63 -13.02
N GLY A 26 3.68 -3.20 -13.81
CA GLY A 26 3.59 -3.46 -15.25
C GLY A 26 4.47 -2.54 -16.11
N ALA A 27 5.42 -1.81 -15.50
CA ALA A 27 6.24 -0.76 -16.07
C ALA A 27 5.40 0.42 -16.60
N SER A 28 4.35 0.78 -15.85
CA SER A 28 3.47 1.91 -16.18
C SER A 28 3.86 3.20 -15.46
N GLN A 29 4.60 3.10 -14.36
CA GLN A 29 5.09 4.21 -13.56
C GLN A 29 6.40 3.80 -12.87
N SER A 30 7.43 4.65 -12.88
CA SER A 30 8.62 4.48 -12.03
C SER A 30 8.39 4.93 -10.59
N ARG A 31 7.29 5.66 -10.35
CA ARG A 31 6.74 6.00 -9.04
C ARG A 31 5.62 5.02 -8.70
N ASP A 32 6.02 3.85 -8.25
CA ASP A 32 5.20 2.65 -8.08
C ASP A 32 5.29 2.04 -6.66
N ALA A 33 5.45 2.90 -5.66
CA ALA A 33 5.49 2.48 -4.26
C ALA A 33 4.20 1.78 -3.86
N GLU A 34 4.30 0.72 -3.06
CA GLU A 34 3.12 -0.02 -2.63
C GLU A 34 3.21 -0.51 -1.19
N VAL A 35 2.04 -0.59 -0.56
CA VAL A 35 1.83 -1.18 0.76
C VAL A 35 0.74 -2.23 0.64
N GLN A 36 0.98 -3.40 1.22
CA GLN A 36 0.10 -4.54 1.08
C GLN A 36 -0.18 -5.23 2.41
N GLY A 37 -1.41 -5.72 2.55
CA GLY A 37 -1.82 -6.63 3.60
C GLY A 37 -1.89 -8.06 3.05
N ASN A 38 -1.14 -8.98 3.64
CA ASN A 38 -1.18 -10.40 3.29
C ASN A 38 -1.04 -11.27 4.56
N ASP A 39 -1.97 -12.19 4.82
CA ASP A 39 -1.96 -13.09 5.97
C ASP A 39 -1.64 -12.36 7.30
N LYS A 40 -2.42 -11.32 7.62
CA LYS A 40 -2.27 -10.46 8.83
C LYS A 40 -0.95 -9.70 8.91
N SER A 41 -0.12 -9.79 7.89
CA SER A 41 1.16 -9.09 7.80
C SER A 41 0.97 -7.83 6.97
N ILE A 42 1.79 -6.83 7.25
CA ILE A 42 1.94 -5.67 6.38
C ILE A 42 3.35 -5.66 5.80
N SER A 43 3.46 -5.34 4.52
CA SER A 43 4.74 -5.07 3.89
C SER A 43 4.64 -3.83 3.02
N GLY A 44 5.73 -3.11 2.91
CA GLY A 44 5.84 -1.91 2.11
C GLY A 44 7.06 -2.01 1.20
N TYR A 45 6.92 -1.46 0.01
CA TYR A 45 7.91 -1.50 -1.05
C TYR A 45 8.09 -0.08 -1.57
N TYR A 46 9.35 0.34 -1.67
CA TYR A 46 9.66 1.61 -2.30
C TYR A 46 9.50 1.49 -3.80
N SER A 47 9.15 2.62 -4.41
CA SER A 47 9.28 2.81 -5.86
C SER A 47 10.74 2.67 -6.32
N ASP A 48 10.94 2.61 -7.63
CA ASP A 48 12.28 2.60 -8.24
C ASP A 48 13.15 3.78 -7.80
N ASN A 49 12.52 4.93 -7.53
CA ASN A 49 13.20 6.13 -7.04
C ASN A 49 13.66 6.04 -5.57
N GLY A 50 13.22 5.03 -4.82
CA GLY A 50 13.62 4.77 -3.43
C GLY A 50 14.72 3.72 -3.25
N GLY A 51 15.37 3.30 -4.34
CA GLY A 51 16.40 2.26 -4.32
C GLY A 51 15.88 0.84 -4.54
N SER A 52 14.61 0.72 -4.94
CA SER A 52 13.84 -0.49 -5.30
C SER A 52 13.84 -1.63 -4.28
N GLY A 53 12.64 -2.12 -3.94
CA GLY A 53 12.45 -3.32 -3.12
C GLY A 53 11.78 -3.09 -1.77
N GLN A 54 11.85 -4.09 -0.90
CA GLN A 54 11.07 -4.14 0.35
C GLN A 54 11.63 -3.16 1.40
N ALA A 55 10.85 -2.13 1.71
CA ALA A 55 11.13 -1.18 2.79
C ALA A 55 10.92 -1.81 4.17
N PHE A 56 9.87 -2.60 4.34
CA PHE A 56 9.58 -3.31 5.58
C PHE A 56 8.68 -4.54 5.36
N ASN A 57 8.71 -5.44 6.34
CA ASN A 57 7.76 -6.54 6.50
C ASN A 57 7.51 -6.78 7.99
N ILE A 58 6.26 -6.65 8.43
CA ILE A 58 5.87 -6.86 9.82
C ILE A 58 4.82 -7.97 9.87
N PRO A 59 5.20 -9.18 10.32
CA PRO A 59 4.30 -10.31 10.38
C PRO A 59 3.28 -10.16 11.50
N ASN A 60 2.06 -10.64 11.29
CA ASN A 60 0.99 -10.70 12.30
C ASN A 60 0.71 -9.34 12.99
N LEU A 61 0.80 -8.23 12.24
CA LEU A 61 0.67 -6.89 12.79
C LEU A 61 -0.75 -6.61 13.32
N TYR A 62 -1.76 -6.93 12.51
CA TYR A 62 -3.16 -6.62 12.78
C TYR A 62 -4.01 -7.89 12.90
N SER A 63 -5.04 -7.81 13.72
CA SER A 63 -6.07 -8.86 13.80
C SER A 63 -7.40 -8.38 13.26
N ASN A 64 -7.81 -7.17 13.65
CA ASN A 64 -9.17 -6.67 13.42
C ASN A 64 -9.19 -5.29 12.76
N HIS A 65 -8.18 -4.46 12.96
CA HIS A 65 -8.19 -3.10 12.43
C HIS A 65 -6.81 -2.63 11.94
N LEU A 66 -6.80 -1.85 10.86
CA LEU A 66 -5.62 -1.13 10.38
C LEU A 66 -6.05 0.25 9.88
N THR A 67 -5.40 1.29 10.39
CA THR A 67 -5.45 2.63 9.82
C THR A 67 -4.16 2.87 9.06
N LEU A 68 -4.28 3.36 7.82
CA LEU A 68 -3.19 3.86 7.00
C LEU A 68 -3.39 5.35 6.76
N ILE A 69 -2.30 6.11 6.81
CA ILE A 69 -2.24 7.49 6.33
C ILE A 69 -1.16 7.50 5.25
N ALA A 70 -1.58 7.75 4.02
CA ALA A 70 -0.71 7.95 2.89
C ALA A 70 -0.63 9.45 2.59
N GLY A 71 0.58 9.95 2.38
CA GLY A 71 0.86 11.31 1.96
C GLY A 71 2.03 11.33 0.99
N ASP A 72 2.33 12.51 0.47
CA ASP A 72 3.51 12.72 -0.35
C ASP A 72 4.76 12.27 0.41
N GLU A 73 5.49 11.29 -0.13
CA GLU A 73 6.71 10.74 0.44
C GLU A 73 6.57 10.23 1.91
N ILE A 74 5.33 9.96 2.36
CA ILE A 74 4.98 9.63 3.75
C ILE A 74 4.02 8.43 3.80
N LEU A 75 4.32 7.50 4.70
CA LEU A 75 3.41 6.43 5.10
C LEU A 75 3.36 6.34 6.63
N VAL A 76 2.16 6.36 7.20
CA VAL A 76 1.93 6.07 8.62
C VAL A 76 0.90 4.95 8.74
N TRP A 77 1.06 4.10 9.75
CA TRP A 77 0.03 3.13 10.10
C TRP A 77 -0.13 2.96 11.60
N THR A 78 -1.34 2.56 12.00
CA THR A 78 -1.68 2.13 13.36
C THR A 78 -2.56 0.88 13.28
N ALA A 79 -2.19 -0.17 14.00
CA ALA A 79 -2.92 -1.45 14.00
C ALA A 79 -3.76 -1.63 15.27
N ASP A 80 -4.93 -2.26 15.13
CA ASP A 80 -5.84 -2.67 16.21
C ASP A 80 -6.22 -1.55 17.20
N HIS A 81 -6.18 -0.29 16.77
CA HIS A 81 -6.35 0.90 17.63
C HIS A 81 -5.34 0.97 18.80
N ASP A 82 -4.20 0.31 18.66
CA ASP A 82 -3.14 0.27 19.67
C ASP A 82 -2.02 1.25 19.29
N PRO A 83 -1.81 2.33 20.07
CA PRO A 83 -0.77 3.31 19.76
C PRO A 83 0.65 2.74 19.84
N THR A 84 0.86 1.62 20.53
CA THR A 84 2.16 0.93 20.56
C THR A 84 2.45 0.17 19.27
N LYS A 85 1.40 -0.12 18.49
CA LYS A 85 1.48 -0.67 17.14
C LYS A 85 1.32 0.46 16.11
N THR A 86 2.19 1.46 16.18
CA THR A 86 2.24 2.57 15.22
C THR A 86 3.64 2.70 14.66
N ASN A 87 3.75 2.99 13.37
CA ASN A 87 5.02 3.35 12.75
C ASN A 87 4.82 4.39 11.65
N SER A 88 5.87 5.14 11.36
CA SER A 88 5.91 6.20 10.36
C SER A 88 7.18 6.08 9.53
N PHE A 89 7.02 6.20 8.22
CA PHE A 89 8.11 6.18 7.26
C PHE A 89 8.02 7.46 6.42
N SER A 90 9.17 8.09 6.20
CA SER A 90 9.31 9.22 5.29
C SER A 90 10.52 8.96 4.40
N SER A 91 10.30 9.03 3.09
CA SER A 91 11.28 8.70 2.07
C SER A 91 10.78 9.18 0.70
N PRO A 92 11.66 9.72 -0.15
CA PRO A 92 11.34 10.00 -1.56
C PRO A 92 10.95 8.77 -2.39
N GLY A 93 11.12 7.57 -1.83
CA GLY A 93 10.67 6.31 -2.41
C GLY A 93 9.21 5.97 -2.13
N TRP A 94 8.52 6.72 -1.26
CA TRP A 94 7.08 6.59 -1.05
C TRP A 94 6.29 7.40 -2.09
N TYR A 95 4.96 7.45 -1.89
CA TYR A 95 4.00 7.94 -2.87
C TYR A 95 4.34 9.33 -3.45
N ALA A 96 4.25 9.46 -4.77
CA ALA A 96 4.47 10.70 -5.51
C ALA A 96 3.17 11.52 -5.63
N LEU A 97 2.77 12.24 -4.57
CA LEU A 97 1.49 12.96 -4.53
C LEU A 97 1.64 14.48 -4.74
N ASN A 98 2.86 14.96 -4.97
CA ASN A 98 3.19 16.38 -5.15
C ASN A 98 3.76 16.68 -6.54
N GLY A 99 3.43 15.85 -7.53
CA GLY A 99 3.79 16.09 -8.93
C GLY A 99 5.25 15.78 -9.25
N GLN A 100 5.84 14.81 -8.55
CA GLN A 100 7.16 14.29 -8.86
C GLN A 100 7.19 13.76 -10.30
N PRO A 101 8.32 13.94 -11.02
CA PRO A 101 8.48 13.36 -12.34
C PRO A 101 8.51 11.83 -12.26
N ASP A 102 7.98 11.21 -13.31
CA ASP A 102 8.00 9.78 -13.57
C ASP A 102 8.83 9.51 -14.85
N HIS A 103 9.53 8.38 -14.90
CA HIS A 103 10.43 8.02 -16.00
C HIS A 103 9.86 6.96 -16.95
N GLU A 104 8.73 6.35 -16.61
CA GLU A 104 8.04 5.34 -17.43
C GLU A 104 6.70 5.85 -17.97
N GLY A 105 6.01 6.66 -17.17
CA GLY A 105 4.69 7.21 -17.47
C GLY A 105 4.61 8.74 -17.28
N PRO A 106 3.39 9.31 -17.37
CA PRO A 106 3.15 10.69 -17.01
C PRO A 106 3.23 10.88 -15.48
N VAL A 107 3.35 12.14 -15.05
CA VAL A 107 3.17 12.50 -13.63
C VAL A 107 1.80 12.01 -13.15
N ASN A 108 1.80 11.18 -12.10
CA ASN A 108 0.62 10.62 -11.48
C ASN A 108 0.39 11.25 -10.09
N TYR A 109 -0.88 11.45 -9.72
CA TYR A 109 -1.30 11.93 -8.39
C TYR A 109 -2.29 10.96 -7.71
N ASP A 110 -2.61 9.86 -8.40
CA ASP A 110 -3.65 8.94 -7.99
C ASP A 110 -3.08 7.80 -7.15
N LEU A 111 -3.82 7.45 -6.10
CA LEU A 111 -3.64 6.21 -5.35
C LEU A 111 -4.67 5.18 -5.80
N TYR A 112 -4.21 3.95 -5.98
CA TYR A 112 -5.02 2.81 -6.38
C TYR A 112 -5.12 1.84 -5.21
N LEU A 113 -6.32 1.32 -4.96
CA LEU A 113 -6.58 0.40 -3.85
C LEU A 113 -7.23 -0.89 -4.35
N GLY A 114 -6.52 -2.00 -4.21
CA GLY A 114 -7.07 -3.35 -4.25
C GLY A 114 -7.63 -3.75 -2.89
N ILE A 115 -8.84 -4.34 -2.86
CA ILE A 115 -9.53 -4.81 -1.65
C ILE A 115 -9.77 -6.31 -1.80
N ASN A 116 -9.23 -7.12 -0.87
CA ASN A 116 -9.18 -8.58 -0.97
C ASN A 116 -8.44 -9.11 -2.22
N ARG A 117 -7.54 -8.28 -2.77
CA ARG A 117 -6.73 -8.55 -3.96
C ARG A 117 -5.67 -7.47 -4.13
N VAL A 118 -4.72 -7.73 -5.01
CA VAL A 118 -3.84 -6.70 -5.57
C VAL A 118 -4.58 -5.82 -6.59
N ILE A 119 -4.04 -4.62 -6.85
CA ILE A 119 -4.60 -3.63 -7.78
C ILE A 119 -4.75 -4.26 -9.18
N SER A 120 -3.63 -4.71 -9.76
CA SER A 120 -3.59 -5.34 -11.08
C SER A 120 -3.30 -6.84 -11.02
N GLY A 121 -3.92 -7.61 -11.90
CA GLY A 121 -3.62 -9.04 -12.08
C GLY A 121 -4.12 -9.99 -10.98
N GLY A 122 -4.88 -9.51 -9.98
CA GLY A 122 -5.32 -10.32 -8.82
C GLY A 122 -5.91 -11.68 -9.19
N ASN A 123 -7.00 -11.72 -9.96
CA ASN A 123 -7.66 -12.97 -10.36
C ASN A 123 -6.80 -13.85 -11.28
N TYR A 124 -5.97 -13.23 -12.12
CA TYR A 124 -5.15 -13.95 -13.10
C TYR A 124 -3.93 -14.62 -12.45
N ASN A 125 -3.36 -13.99 -11.42
CA ASN A 125 -2.11 -14.43 -10.77
C ASN A 125 -2.35 -15.09 -9.40
N GLY A 126 -3.60 -15.35 -9.02
CA GLY A 126 -3.95 -15.91 -7.71
C GLY A 126 -3.67 -14.97 -6.53
N ARG A 127 -3.42 -13.68 -6.78
CA ARG A 127 -3.14 -12.65 -5.78
C ARG A 127 -4.44 -12.04 -5.24
N VAL A 128 -5.26 -12.92 -4.68
CA VAL A 128 -6.55 -12.65 -4.05
C VAL A 128 -6.53 -13.10 -2.60
N GLY A 129 -7.49 -12.64 -1.82
CA GLY A 129 -7.66 -13.08 -0.44
C GLY A 129 -9.06 -12.78 0.07
N SER A 130 -9.20 -12.74 1.38
CA SER A 130 -10.47 -12.49 2.03
C SER A 130 -10.28 -11.88 3.41
N GLY A 131 -11.37 -11.36 3.95
CA GLY A 131 -11.47 -10.90 5.33
C GLY A 131 -11.33 -9.39 5.53
N LEU A 132 -10.96 -8.58 4.51
CA LEU A 132 -11.23 -7.14 4.58
C LEU A 132 -12.73 -6.92 4.37
N CYS A 133 -13.47 -6.59 5.44
CA CYS A 133 -14.93 -6.48 5.44
C CYS A 133 -15.43 -5.03 5.41
N ARG A 134 -14.60 -4.05 5.79
CA ARG A 134 -14.94 -2.63 5.74
C ARG A 134 -13.73 -1.74 5.46
N VAL A 135 -13.92 -0.77 4.57
CA VAL A 135 -12.96 0.29 4.28
C VAL A 135 -13.65 1.64 4.46
N GLY A 136 -13.00 2.55 5.19
CA GLY A 136 -13.36 3.95 5.25
C GLY A 136 -12.22 4.78 4.68
N ILE A 137 -12.53 5.69 3.78
CA ILE A 137 -11.55 6.59 3.14
C ILE A 137 -11.92 8.02 3.51
N LYS A 138 -10.92 8.79 3.93
CA LYS A 138 -11.08 10.21 4.27
C LYS A 138 -9.88 10.98 3.77
N PHE A 139 -10.14 12.06 3.02
CA PHE A 139 -9.12 13.04 2.68
C PHE A 139 -8.84 13.91 3.90
N LEU A 140 -7.55 14.05 4.23
CA LEU A 140 -7.10 14.95 5.28
C LEU A 140 -6.70 16.29 4.64
N PRO A 141 -6.94 17.43 5.31
CA PRO A 141 -6.46 18.71 4.83
C PRO A 141 -4.93 18.71 4.73
N ALA A 142 -4.40 19.44 3.75
CA ALA A 142 -2.98 19.73 3.68
C ALA A 142 -2.56 20.45 4.97
N VAL A 143 -1.45 20.02 5.57
CA VAL A 143 -0.86 20.61 6.78
C VAL A 143 0.09 21.73 6.39
#